data_AF-A0A924MIB0-F1
#
_entry.id   AF-A0A924MIB0-F1
#
_cell.length_a   1.000
_cell.length_b   1.000
_cell.length_c   1.000
_cell.angle_alpha   90.00
_cell.angle_beta   90.00
_cell.angle_gamma   90.00
#
_symmetry.space_group_name_H-M   'P 1'
#
loop_
_entity.id
_entity.type
_entity.pdbx_description
1 polymer ?
#
loop_
_entity_poly.entity_id
_entity_poly.type
_entity_poly.pdbx_seq_one_letter_code
_entity_poly.pdbx_strand_id
1 'polypeptide(L)'
;MPRSLSEKEATGMQWGLETRGRAGFSRRLPTWTLACALAVGADAASAAPPAVSDCTRPELATILSATPGDATAPEARAYWLRRDLIQWPGAPDGTKAFRLYHSSTAQIGRSNGRLAGGTDGSLRLTVDTTPVPADVGEKFKFIGAGPRLRIASGDIARVPLLLRSQLLLVAEDARGREIQSTALQQPGALDDLYADAGVVPDLGVTVASPAPSFALWAPTAQNVALCHFGAGDEATVEAMQPDVRT
;
A
#
# COMPACT_ATOMS: atom_id res chain seq x y z
N MET A 1 29.42 -49.54 -0.34
CA MET A 1 29.80 -48.27 0.29
C MET A 1 28.72 -47.25 -0.02
N PRO A 2 27.88 -46.90 0.96
CA PRO A 2 26.72 -46.03 0.76
C PRO A 2 27.09 -44.55 0.86
N ARG A 3 26.37 -43.72 0.09
CA ARG A 3 26.43 -42.25 0.16
C ARG A 3 25.84 -41.79 1.48
N SER A 4 26.65 -41.08 2.26
CA SER A 4 26.22 -40.25 3.39
C SER A 4 25.37 -39.10 2.86
N LEU A 5 24.10 -39.05 3.26
CA LEU A 5 23.29 -37.85 3.25
C LEU A 5 23.43 -37.22 4.63
N SER A 6 23.92 -35.99 4.65
CA SER A 6 23.97 -35.16 5.86
C SER A 6 22.55 -34.81 6.26
N GLU A 7 22.09 -35.45 7.32
CA GLU A 7 20.99 -34.98 8.17
C GLU A 7 21.38 -33.56 8.64
N LYS A 8 20.60 -32.55 8.23
CA LYS A 8 20.59 -31.27 8.93
C LYS A 8 19.33 -31.23 9.76
N GLU A 9 19.56 -31.29 11.06
CA GLU A 9 18.58 -31.19 12.13
C GLU A 9 17.59 -30.06 11.86
N ALA A 10 16.31 -30.41 11.81
CA ALA A 10 15.23 -29.46 12.01
C ALA A 10 15.17 -29.16 13.51
N THR A 11 15.87 -28.10 13.92
CA THR A 11 15.75 -27.57 15.29
C THR A 11 14.36 -26.96 15.45
N GLY A 12 13.48 -27.70 16.11
CA GLY A 12 12.24 -27.15 16.65
C GLY A 12 12.50 -26.24 17.85
N MET A 13 11.56 -25.33 18.11
CA MET A 13 11.03 -24.90 19.41
C MET A 13 10.14 -23.68 19.14
N GLN A 14 8.82 -23.77 19.33
CA GLN A 14 8.07 -23.81 20.59
C GLN A 14 8.01 -22.44 21.28
N TRP A 15 6.78 -21.93 21.31
CA TRP A 15 6.36 -20.69 21.95
C TRP A 15 6.37 -20.86 23.47
N GLY A 16 7.10 -19.98 24.17
CA GLY A 16 7.09 -19.88 25.63
C GLY A 16 6.57 -18.51 26.06
N LEU A 17 5.60 -18.48 26.97
CA LEU A 17 5.11 -17.25 27.61
C LEU A 17 5.91 -17.02 28.90
N GLU A 18 6.84 -16.07 28.91
CA GLU A 18 7.55 -15.66 30.13
C GLU A 18 6.92 -14.38 30.69
N THR A 19 6.15 -14.53 31.78
CA THR A 19 5.73 -13.41 32.63
C THR A 19 6.78 -13.15 33.68
N ARG A 20 7.51 -12.02 33.58
CA ARG A 20 8.32 -11.51 34.70
C ARG A 20 7.70 -10.26 35.28
N GLY A 21 7.20 -10.40 36.51
CA GLY A 21 6.94 -9.27 37.39
C GLY A 21 8.25 -8.74 38.01
N ARG A 22 8.29 -7.42 38.24
CA ARG A 22 9.02 -6.75 39.34
C ARG A 22 8.55 -5.29 39.36
N ALA A 23 7.89 -4.87 40.44
CA ALA A 23 8.45 -4.36 41.70
C ALA A 23 8.62 -2.84 41.65
N GLY A 24 7.94 -2.18 42.59
CA GLY A 24 7.73 -0.74 42.64
C GLY A 24 8.99 0.08 42.88
N PHE A 25 8.90 1.34 42.46
CA PHE A 25 9.78 2.40 42.89
C PHE A 25 8.98 3.71 43.01
N SER A 26 8.90 4.25 44.23
CA SER A 26 8.36 5.58 44.50
C SER A 26 9.35 6.65 44.02
N ARG A 27 8.90 7.64 43.26
CA ARG A 27 9.65 8.89 43.08
C ARG A 27 8.75 10.11 43.28
N ARG A 28 9.28 11.03 44.07
CA ARG A 28 8.70 12.32 44.46
C ARG A 28 8.63 13.26 43.23
N LEU A 29 7.52 13.97 43.09
CA LEU A 29 7.30 15.01 42.09
C LEU A 29 7.93 16.34 42.53
N PRO A 30 8.54 17.10 41.61
CA PRO A 30 8.55 18.55 41.71
C PRO A 30 7.81 19.19 40.52
N THR A 31 6.80 20.00 40.86
CA THR A 31 6.25 21.17 40.17
C THR A 31 6.67 21.40 38.72
N TRP A 32 5.72 21.20 37.79
CA TRP A 32 5.85 21.55 36.37
C TRP A 32 5.00 22.78 36.06
N THR A 33 5.66 23.76 35.44
CA THR A 33 5.08 24.91 34.75
C THR A 33 4.14 24.43 33.63
N LEU A 34 2.87 24.83 33.70
CA LEU A 34 1.88 24.63 32.64
C LEU A 34 2.18 25.59 31.48
N ALA A 35 2.96 25.12 30.51
CA ALA A 35 2.97 25.69 29.17
C ALA A 35 1.95 24.91 28.33
N CYS A 36 0.76 25.46 28.13
CA CYS A 36 -0.20 24.96 27.16
C CYS A 36 0.36 25.19 25.75
N ALA A 37 1.12 24.22 25.24
CA ALA A 37 1.35 24.09 23.81
C ALA A 37 0.05 23.58 23.18
N LEU A 38 -0.70 24.48 22.53
CA LEU A 38 -1.71 24.08 21.54
C LEU A 38 -0.96 23.49 20.35
N ALA A 39 -0.59 22.22 20.46
CA ALA A 39 -0.26 21.43 19.29
C ALA A 39 -1.57 21.20 18.54
N VAL A 40 -1.82 22.00 17.50
CA VAL A 40 -2.74 21.58 16.43
C VAL A 40 -2.04 20.42 15.76
N GLY A 41 -2.20 19.23 16.33
CA GLY A 41 -1.92 17.99 15.62
C GLY A 41 -2.91 17.94 14.46
N ALA A 42 -2.43 18.13 13.24
CA ALA A 42 -3.12 17.51 12.13
C ALA A 42 -2.96 16.00 12.38
N ASP A 43 -3.96 15.38 12.98
CA ASP A 43 -4.04 13.93 13.05
C ASP A 43 -3.93 13.45 11.62
N ALA A 44 -2.78 12.87 11.27
CA ALA A 44 -2.64 12.14 10.03
C ALA A 44 -3.66 11.01 10.12
N ALA A 45 -4.77 11.15 9.39
CA ALA A 45 -5.84 10.18 9.34
C ALA A 45 -5.29 8.88 8.71
N SER A 46 -4.66 8.05 9.53
CA SER A 46 -4.45 6.64 9.23
C SER A 46 -5.80 5.96 9.30
N ALA A 47 -6.01 4.92 8.49
CA ALA A 47 -7.18 4.06 8.67
C ALA A 47 -7.18 3.55 10.12
N ALA A 48 -8.10 4.06 10.94
CA ALA A 48 -8.29 3.57 12.30
C ALA A 48 -8.46 2.04 12.27
N PRO A 49 -8.02 1.32 13.32
CA PRO A 49 -8.22 -0.12 13.36
C PRO A 49 -9.71 -0.45 13.20
N PRO A 50 -10.05 -1.52 12.46
CA PRO A 50 -11.43 -1.89 12.19
C PRO A 50 -12.19 -2.11 13.50
N ALA A 51 -13.39 -1.55 13.60
CA ALA A 51 -14.23 -1.58 14.79
C ALA A 51 -15.51 -2.39 14.54
N VAL A 52 -16.12 -2.91 15.61
CA VAL A 52 -17.42 -3.63 15.55
C VAL A 52 -18.49 -2.78 14.86
N SER A 53 -18.47 -1.47 15.08
CA SER A 53 -19.41 -0.55 14.42
C SER A 53 -19.29 -0.53 12.90
N ASP A 54 -18.13 -0.87 12.34
CA ASP A 54 -17.94 -0.95 10.89
C ASP A 54 -18.68 -2.16 10.29
N CYS A 55 -18.87 -3.24 11.07
CA CYS A 55 -19.55 -4.46 10.63
C CYS A 55 -21.06 -4.30 10.45
N THR A 56 -21.68 -3.36 11.18
CA THR A 56 -23.13 -3.20 11.22
C THR A 56 -23.61 -1.94 10.49
N ARG A 57 -22.71 -1.25 9.76
CA ARG A 57 -23.11 -0.09 8.96
C ARG A 57 -23.95 -0.53 7.76
N PRO A 58 -25.03 0.18 7.43
CA PRO A 58 -25.82 -0.13 6.25
C PRO A 58 -25.11 0.25 4.94
N GLU A 59 -24.13 1.17 4.99
CA GLU A 59 -23.35 1.57 3.83
C GLU A 59 -22.23 0.56 3.52
N LEU A 60 -22.08 0.21 2.23
CA LEU A 60 -21.00 -0.67 1.76
C LEU A 60 -19.62 0.00 1.75
N ALA A 61 -19.56 1.33 1.79
CA ALA A 61 -18.33 2.10 1.82
C ALA A 61 -18.57 3.47 2.48
N THR A 62 -17.53 4.00 3.12
CA THR A 62 -17.52 5.36 3.65
C THR A 62 -16.21 6.06 3.31
N ILE A 63 -16.28 7.38 3.11
CA ILE A 63 -15.08 8.20 2.94
C ILE A 63 -14.53 8.50 4.33
N LEU A 64 -13.35 7.96 4.64
CA LEU A 64 -12.68 8.20 5.93
C LEU A 64 -12.13 9.64 6.02
N SER A 65 -11.52 10.10 4.94
CA SER A 65 -11.01 11.46 4.82
C SER A 65 -11.06 11.88 3.35
N ALA A 66 -11.62 13.05 3.08
CA ALA A 66 -11.63 13.60 1.74
C ALA A 66 -10.24 14.16 1.41
N THR A 67 -9.71 13.83 0.23
CA THR A 67 -8.46 14.44 -0.26
C THR A 67 -8.65 15.97 -0.36
N PRO A 68 -7.73 16.77 0.19
CA PRO A 68 -7.87 18.23 0.20
C PRO A 68 -7.66 18.84 -1.19
N GLY A 69 -8.32 19.97 -1.46
CA GLY A 69 -8.14 20.72 -2.71
C GLY A 69 -9.45 21.11 -3.38
N ASP A 70 -9.34 21.98 -4.39
CA ASP A 70 -10.46 22.46 -5.21
C ASP A 70 -10.47 21.83 -6.62
N ALA A 71 -9.42 21.11 -6.96
CA ALA A 71 -9.25 20.51 -8.29
C ALA A 71 -9.94 19.14 -8.36
N THR A 72 -10.47 18.81 -9.53
CA THR A 72 -10.98 17.48 -9.81
C THR A 72 -9.89 16.42 -9.65
N ALA A 73 -10.32 15.21 -9.27
CA ALA A 73 -9.41 14.07 -9.20
C ALA A 73 -8.71 13.87 -10.56
N PRO A 74 -7.39 13.62 -10.57
CA PRO A 74 -6.66 13.44 -11.81
C PRO A 74 -7.11 12.17 -12.52
N GLU A 75 -7.24 12.23 -13.84
CA GLU A 75 -7.49 11.05 -14.65
C GLU A 75 -6.38 10.00 -14.47
N ALA A 76 -6.74 8.72 -14.54
CA ALA A 76 -5.81 7.60 -14.46
C ALA A 76 -5.29 7.20 -15.86
N ARG A 77 -4.31 7.95 -16.38
CA ARG A 77 -3.78 7.77 -17.74
C ARG A 77 -2.44 7.05 -17.78
N ALA A 78 -1.77 6.88 -16.65
CA ALA A 78 -0.56 6.08 -16.56
C ALA A 78 -0.89 4.62 -16.19
N TYR A 79 -0.11 3.69 -16.71
CA TYR A 79 -0.27 2.25 -16.50
C TYR A 79 0.99 1.71 -15.82
N TRP A 80 0.84 1.11 -14.65
CA TRP A 80 1.92 0.41 -13.97
C TRP A 80 1.92 -1.05 -14.44
N LEU A 81 2.81 -1.34 -15.38
CA LEU A 81 2.78 -2.54 -16.23
C LEU A 81 3.34 -3.78 -15.54
N ARG A 82 4.36 -3.60 -14.69
CA ARG A 82 5.04 -4.62 -13.87
C ARG A 82 5.75 -3.94 -12.70
N ARG A 83 6.33 -4.69 -11.74
CA ARG A 83 6.88 -4.15 -10.47
C ARG A 83 7.76 -2.90 -10.62
N ASP A 84 8.46 -2.76 -11.74
CA ASP A 84 9.48 -1.74 -12.00
C ASP A 84 9.28 -1.00 -13.33
N LEU A 85 8.12 -1.10 -13.99
CA LEU A 85 7.85 -0.45 -15.28
C LEU A 85 6.48 0.22 -15.30
N ILE A 86 6.47 1.51 -15.59
CA ILE A 86 5.28 2.33 -15.77
C ILE A 86 5.31 2.90 -17.20
N GLN A 87 4.15 3.07 -17.84
CA GLN A 87 4.04 3.82 -19.10
C GLN A 87 2.98 4.90 -18.97
N TRP A 88 3.27 6.09 -19.48
CA TRP A 88 2.31 7.19 -19.51
C TRP A 88 1.98 7.60 -20.95
N PRO A 89 0.96 6.98 -21.57
CA PRO A 89 0.43 7.42 -22.86
C PRO A 89 0.00 8.90 -22.81
N GLY A 90 0.42 9.68 -23.81
CA GLY A 90 0.09 11.11 -23.88
C GLY A 90 0.73 11.97 -22.78
N ALA A 91 1.86 11.53 -22.21
CA ALA A 91 2.67 12.38 -21.34
C ALA A 91 3.02 13.71 -22.04
N PRO A 92 3.03 14.85 -21.31
CA PRO A 92 3.18 16.15 -21.94
C PRO A 92 4.60 16.36 -22.50
N ASP A 93 4.67 17.11 -23.60
CA ASP A 93 5.93 17.59 -24.15
C ASP A 93 6.69 18.50 -23.17
N GLY A 94 7.99 18.68 -23.40
CA GLY A 94 8.83 19.53 -22.57
C GLY A 94 9.20 18.94 -21.21
N THR A 95 8.70 17.74 -20.88
CA THR A 95 9.04 17.01 -19.65
C THR A 95 10.55 16.76 -19.55
N LYS A 96 11.13 17.09 -18.38
CA LYS A 96 12.55 16.85 -18.05
C LYS A 96 12.72 15.83 -16.92
N ALA A 97 11.68 15.59 -16.15
CA ALA A 97 11.69 14.65 -15.04
C ALA A 97 10.31 14.04 -14.83
N PHE A 98 10.28 12.80 -14.38
CA PHE A 98 9.07 12.12 -13.92
C PHE A 98 9.23 11.74 -12.45
N ARG A 99 8.23 12.06 -11.64
CA ARG A 99 8.19 11.67 -10.22
C ARG A 99 6.90 10.98 -9.86
N LEU A 100 7.02 9.89 -9.12
CA LEU A 100 5.89 9.20 -8.51
C LEU A 100 5.77 9.67 -7.06
N TYR A 101 4.81 10.55 -6.78
CA TYR A 101 4.47 10.98 -5.42
C TYR A 101 3.53 9.97 -4.78
N HIS A 102 3.64 9.82 -3.46
CA HIS A 102 2.80 8.91 -2.68
C HIS A 102 2.33 9.52 -1.36
N SER A 103 1.17 9.05 -0.87
CA SER A 103 0.62 9.35 0.45
C SER A 103 -0.11 8.13 1.01
N SER A 104 0.30 7.69 2.18
CA SER A 104 -0.31 6.57 2.92
C SER A 104 -1.71 6.90 3.44
N THR A 105 -2.06 8.18 3.59
CA THR A 105 -3.36 8.65 4.10
C THR A 105 -4.26 9.25 3.02
N ALA A 106 -3.88 9.10 1.75
CA ALA A 106 -4.59 9.62 0.59
C ALA A 106 -4.85 11.15 0.62
N GLN A 107 -3.84 11.90 1.07
CA GLN A 107 -3.93 13.36 1.26
C GLN A 107 -3.18 14.17 0.20
N ILE A 108 -2.76 13.58 -0.93
CA ILE A 108 -2.13 14.32 -2.04
C ILE A 108 -3.14 15.30 -2.63
N GLY A 109 -3.12 16.52 -2.11
CA GLY A 109 -4.07 17.56 -2.48
C GLY A 109 -3.69 18.25 -3.77
N ARG A 110 -4.69 18.76 -4.49
CA ARG A 110 -4.49 19.52 -5.72
C ARG A 110 -5.25 20.83 -5.70
N SER A 111 -4.59 21.91 -6.10
CA SER A 111 -5.24 23.21 -6.32
C SER A 111 -4.89 23.75 -7.69
N ASN A 112 -5.88 24.29 -8.40
CA ASN A 112 -5.71 24.80 -9.76
C ASN A 112 -5.02 23.79 -10.70
N GLY A 113 -5.34 22.50 -10.54
CA GLY A 113 -4.78 21.41 -11.34
C GLY A 113 -3.32 21.04 -11.03
N ARG A 114 -2.74 21.55 -9.94
CA ARG A 114 -1.35 21.29 -9.53
C ARG A 114 -1.29 20.69 -8.13
N LEU A 115 -0.19 19.99 -7.83
CA LEU A 115 0.12 19.49 -6.50
C LEU A 115 0.12 20.63 -5.46
N ALA A 116 -0.63 20.45 -4.37
CA ALA A 116 -0.78 21.42 -3.29
C ALA A 116 -0.24 20.94 -1.93
N GLY A 117 0.27 19.70 -1.85
CA GLY A 117 0.89 19.14 -0.64
C GLY A 117 0.34 17.76 -0.26
N GLY A 118 0.57 17.37 1.00
CA GLY A 118 0.05 16.11 1.58
C GLY A 118 0.73 14.83 1.06
N THR A 119 1.93 14.95 0.50
CA THR A 119 2.75 13.81 0.05
C THR A 119 3.67 13.35 1.17
N ASP A 120 3.80 12.03 1.35
CA ASP A 120 4.76 11.43 2.29
C ASP A 120 6.16 11.32 1.66
N GLY A 121 6.23 11.40 0.32
CA GLY A 121 7.48 11.47 -0.41
C GLY A 121 7.28 11.27 -1.92
N SER A 122 8.40 11.10 -2.62
CA SER A 122 8.39 10.77 -4.05
C SER A 122 9.54 9.86 -4.47
N LEU A 123 9.36 9.16 -5.58
CA LEU A 123 10.40 8.47 -6.33
C LEU A 123 10.70 9.21 -7.61
N ARG A 124 11.99 9.39 -7.94
CA ARG A 124 12.40 9.84 -9.26
C ARG A 124 12.42 8.64 -10.21
N LEU A 125 11.73 8.75 -11.33
CA LEU A 125 11.70 7.72 -12.36
C LEU A 125 12.67 8.05 -13.50
N THR A 126 13.22 7.00 -14.12
CA THR A 126 14.11 7.12 -15.28
C THR A 126 13.40 6.68 -16.54
N VAL A 127 13.57 7.41 -17.64
CA VAL A 127 13.01 7.00 -18.93
C VAL A 127 13.69 5.72 -19.41
N ASP A 128 12.88 4.74 -19.78
CA ASP A 128 13.33 3.46 -20.32
C ASP A 128 13.27 3.46 -21.85
N THR A 129 14.43 3.33 -22.48
CA THR A 129 14.58 3.23 -23.93
C THR A 129 14.81 1.80 -24.40
N THR A 130 14.85 0.82 -23.49
CA THR A 130 15.01 -0.59 -23.85
C THR A 130 13.75 -1.14 -24.51
N PRO A 131 13.84 -2.15 -25.39
CA PRO A 131 12.66 -2.78 -26.00
C PRO A 131 11.67 -3.27 -24.94
N VAL A 132 10.36 -3.13 -25.22
CA VAL A 132 9.33 -3.68 -24.33
C VAL A 132 9.45 -5.21 -24.30
N PRO A 133 9.46 -5.85 -23.13
CA PRO A 133 9.30 -7.30 -23.04
C PRO A 133 8.06 -7.76 -23.81
N ALA A 134 8.17 -8.84 -24.59
CA ALA A 134 7.13 -9.25 -25.53
C ALA A 134 5.79 -9.59 -24.84
N ASP A 135 5.86 -10.23 -23.67
CA ASP A 135 4.72 -10.55 -22.81
C ASP A 135 3.97 -9.29 -22.34
N VAL A 136 4.71 -8.27 -21.89
CA VAL A 136 4.16 -6.97 -21.51
C VAL A 136 3.55 -6.28 -22.73
N GLY A 137 4.24 -6.30 -23.87
CA GLY A 137 3.75 -5.71 -25.12
C GLY A 137 2.43 -6.31 -25.58
N GLU A 138 2.28 -7.63 -25.53
CA GLU A 138 1.04 -8.31 -25.90
C GLU A 138 -0.08 -8.05 -24.89
N LYS A 139 0.20 -8.16 -23.58
CA LYS A 139 -0.79 -7.93 -22.51
C LYS A 139 -1.35 -6.52 -22.54
N PHE A 140 -0.54 -5.52 -22.87
CA PHE A 140 -0.91 -4.12 -22.87
C PHE A 140 -0.99 -3.48 -24.27
N LYS A 141 -1.17 -4.27 -25.33
CA LYS A 141 -1.20 -3.77 -26.73
C LYS A 141 -2.24 -2.69 -27.03
N PHE A 142 -3.22 -2.51 -26.14
CA PHE A 142 -4.28 -1.52 -26.25
C PHE A 142 -3.87 -0.12 -25.76
N ILE A 143 -2.74 0.02 -25.04
CA ILE A 143 -2.31 1.32 -24.51
C ILE A 143 -1.63 2.15 -25.61
N GLY A 144 -1.89 3.45 -25.62
CA GLY A 144 -1.27 4.37 -26.56
C GLY A 144 0.24 4.54 -26.35
N ALA A 145 0.89 5.22 -27.30
CA ALA A 145 2.31 5.54 -27.20
C ALA A 145 2.59 6.57 -26.08
N GLY A 146 3.72 6.40 -25.41
CA GLY A 146 4.19 7.31 -24.37
C GLY A 146 5.52 6.86 -23.77
N PRO A 147 6.17 7.69 -22.95
CA PRO A 147 7.39 7.32 -22.26
C PRO A 147 7.14 6.12 -21.33
N ARG A 148 8.08 5.17 -21.37
CA ARG A 148 8.23 4.14 -20.36
C ARG A 148 9.17 4.64 -19.27
N LEU A 149 8.83 4.35 -18.02
CA LEU A 149 9.43 4.90 -16.83
C LEU A 149 9.80 3.74 -15.90
N ARG A 150 11.05 3.69 -15.46
CA ARG A 150 11.53 2.69 -14.52
C ARG A 150 11.58 3.24 -13.11
N ILE A 151 11.21 2.38 -12.17
CA ILE A 151 11.58 2.54 -10.76
C ILE A 151 12.99 2.01 -10.59
N ALA A 152 13.82 2.72 -9.83
CA ALA A 152 15.20 2.30 -9.57
C ALA A 152 15.23 0.98 -8.81
N SER A 153 16.24 0.15 -9.06
CA SER A 153 16.40 -1.16 -8.40
C SER A 153 16.43 -1.05 -6.86
N GLY A 154 17.02 0.02 -6.34
CA GLY A 154 17.07 0.31 -4.89
C GLY A 154 15.71 0.63 -4.26
N ASP A 155 14.70 1.00 -5.05
CA ASP A 155 13.36 1.33 -4.58
C ASP A 155 12.34 0.19 -4.76
N ILE A 156 12.72 -0.94 -5.38
CA ILE A 156 11.78 -2.04 -5.65
C ILE A 156 11.19 -2.64 -4.38
N ALA A 157 11.95 -2.72 -3.29
CA ALA A 157 11.46 -3.18 -2.00
C ALA A 157 10.33 -2.31 -1.43
N ARG A 158 10.16 -1.07 -1.93
CA ARG A 158 9.11 -0.15 -1.49
C ARG A 158 7.81 -0.29 -2.28
N VAL A 159 7.83 -1.00 -3.40
CA VAL A 159 6.67 -1.14 -4.30
C VAL A 159 5.43 -1.71 -3.59
N PRO A 160 5.51 -2.76 -2.75
CA PRO A 160 4.34 -3.24 -2.00
C PRO A 160 3.67 -2.13 -1.16
N LEU A 161 4.47 -1.28 -0.50
CA LEU A 161 3.96 -0.17 0.30
C LEU A 161 3.34 0.94 -0.59
N LEU A 162 3.96 1.24 -1.73
CA LEU A 162 3.44 2.22 -2.67
C LEU A 162 2.10 1.80 -3.27
N LEU A 163 1.90 0.50 -3.53
CA LEU A 163 0.63 -0.03 -4.06
C LEU A 163 -0.53 0.08 -3.06
N ARG A 164 -0.25 0.28 -1.77
CA ARG A 164 -1.24 0.54 -0.70
C ARG A 164 -1.45 2.03 -0.42
N SER A 165 -0.78 2.90 -1.18
CA SER A 165 -0.81 4.36 -1.01
C SER A 165 -1.59 5.03 -2.13
N GLN A 166 -2.05 6.25 -1.90
CA GLN A 166 -2.45 7.13 -3.01
C GLN A 166 -1.21 7.50 -3.81
N LEU A 167 -1.31 7.48 -5.13
CA LEU A 167 -0.19 7.74 -6.03
C LEU A 167 -0.53 8.82 -7.06
N LEU A 168 0.46 9.65 -7.36
CA LEU A 168 0.37 10.66 -8.42
C LEU A 168 1.65 10.67 -9.23
N LEU A 169 1.56 10.38 -10.52
CA LEU A 169 2.67 10.53 -11.46
C LEU A 169 2.70 11.97 -11.97
N VAL A 170 3.82 12.65 -11.79
CA VAL A 170 4.03 14.05 -12.14
C VAL A 170 5.12 14.16 -13.19
N ALA A 171 4.83 14.89 -14.27
CA ALA A 171 5.82 15.35 -15.24
C ALA A 171 6.29 16.76 -14.84
N GLU A 172 7.60 16.95 -14.73
CA GLU A 172 8.21 18.22 -14.29
C GLU A 172 9.07 18.84 -15.40
N ASP A 173 9.14 20.17 -15.41
CA ASP A 173 10.02 20.95 -16.28
C ASP A 173 11.47 20.99 -15.77
N ALA A 174 12.35 21.70 -16.48
CA ALA A 174 13.77 21.84 -16.10
C ALA A 174 14.00 22.51 -14.73
N ARG A 175 13.00 23.21 -14.20
CA ARG A 175 13.03 23.91 -12.91
C ARG A 175 12.32 23.09 -11.81
N GLY A 176 11.90 21.87 -12.10
CA GLY A 176 11.16 21.01 -11.16
C GLY A 176 9.70 21.43 -10.96
N ARG A 177 9.14 22.25 -11.85
CA ARG A 177 7.72 22.65 -11.75
C ARG A 177 6.85 21.63 -12.47
N GLU A 178 5.73 21.26 -11.86
CA GLU A 178 4.73 20.40 -12.50
C GLU A 178 4.26 20.99 -13.83
N ILE A 179 4.28 20.18 -14.88
CA ILE A 179 3.64 20.45 -16.17
C ILE A 179 2.25 19.84 -16.14
N GLN A 180 2.19 18.55 -15.78
CA GLN A 180 0.95 17.78 -15.67
C GLN A 180 1.14 16.64 -14.67
N SER A 181 0.03 16.16 -14.13
CA SER A 181 -0.03 14.95 -13.30
C SER A 181 -1.15 14.00 -13.73
N THR A 182 -1.03 12.73 -13.34
CA THR A 182 -2.03 11.69 -13.61
C THR A 182 -2.01 10.63 -12.52
N ALA A 183 -3.16 10.02 -12.25
CA ALA A 183 -3.23 8.79 -11.45
C ALA A 183 -2.74 7.58 -12.27
N LEU A 184 -2.52 6.45 -11.60
CA LEU A 184 -2.00 5.22 -12.21
C LEU A 184 -3.03 4.10 -12.15
N GLN A 185 -3.11 3.31 -13.20
CA GLN A 185 -3.76 2.01 -13.23
C GLN A 185 -2.74 0.94 -12.85
N GLN A 186 -2.99 0.19 -11.78
CA GLN A 186 -2.04 -0.71 -11.13
C GLN A 186 -2.15 -2.24 -11.41
N PRO A 187 -3.13 -2.79 -12.17
CA PRO A 187 -3.27 -4.25 -12.30
C PRO A 187 -2.00 -4.99 -12.76
N GLY A 188 -1.23 -4.41 -13.69
CA GLY A 188 0.01 -5.05 -14.17
C GLY A 188 1.07 -5.24 -13.10
N ALA A 189 1.26 -4.22 -12.25
CA ALA A 189 2.18 -4.30 -11.12
C ALA A 189 1.71 -5.30 -10.06
N LEU A 190 0.40 -5.37 -9.80
CA LEU A 190 -0.18 -6.33 -8.87
C LEU A 190 0.02 -7.76 -9.36
N ASP A 191 -0.28 -8.03 -10.63
CA ASP A 191 -0.08 -9.35 -11.23
C ASP A 191 1.39 -9.77 -11.23
N ASP A 192 2.32 -8.87 -11.54
CA ASP A 192 3.76 -9.18 -11.58
C ASP A 192 4.37 -9.36 -10.18
N LEU A 193 3.86 -8.66 -9.16
CA LEU A 193 4.35 -8.77 -7.79
C LEU A 193 3.73 -9.96 -7.04
N TYR A 194 2.45 -10.23 -7.27
CA TYR A 194 1.66 -11.22 -6.56
C TYR A 194 1.22 -12.40 -7.46
N ALA A 195 2.00 -12.71 -8.50
CA ALA A 195 1.68 -13.79 -9.45
C ALA A 195 1.40 -15.13 -8.73
N ASP A 196 2.17 -15.44 -7.69
CA ASP A 196 2.03 -16.66 -6.89
C ASP A 196 0.70 -16.73 -6.14
N ALA A 197 0.04 -15.59 -5.88
CA ALA A 197 -1.29 -15.55 -5.27
C ALA A 197 -2.36 -16.20 -6.17
N GLY A 198 -2.13 -16.26 -7.49
CA GLY A 198 -3.06 -16.86 -8.45
C GLY A 198 -3.20 -18.38 -8.37
N VAL A 199 -2.29 -19.05 -7.64
CA VAL A 199 -2.30 -20.51 -7.46
C VAL A 199 -2.54 -20.94 -6.01
N VAL A 200 -2.88 -19.99 -5.14
CA VAL A 200 -3.20 -20.25 -3.73
C VAL A 200 -4.51 -21.05 -3.64
N PRO A 201 -4.49 -22.29 -3.13
CA PRO A 201 -5.64 -23.19 -3.21
C PRO A 201 -6.73 -22.90 -2.17
N ASP A 202 -6.45 -22.06 -1.18
CA ASP A 202 -7.24 -21.88 0.04
C ASP A 202 -7.83 -20.46 0.19
N LEU A 203 -7.93 -19.68 -0.89
CA LEU A 203 -8.73 -18.44 -0.88
C LEU A 203 -10.20 -18.75 -0.52
N GLY A 204 -10.81 -17.83 0.24
CA GLY A 204 -12.16 -18.00 0.77
C GLY A 204 -12.13 -18.63 2.17
N VAL A 205 -13.07 -19.54 2.43
CA VAL A 205 -13.21 -20.23 3.72
C VAL A 205 -12.82 -21.69 3.56
N THR A 206 -11.85 -22.14 4.36
CA THR A 206 -11.52 -23.56 4.48
C THR A 206 -12.03 -24.08 5.81
N VAL A 207 -13.03 -24.97 5.77
CA VAL A 207 -13.59 -25.60 6.97
C VAL A 207 -12.84 -26.91 7.23
N ALA A 208 -11.79 -26.83 8.06
CA ALA A 208 -10.98 -27.98 8.47
C ALA A 208 -10.81 -28.01 10.00
N SER A 209 -10.43 -29.16 10.55
CA SER A 209 -10.07 -29.30 11.97
C SER A 209 -8.67 -28.71 12.21
N PRO A 210 -8.40 -28.01 13.33
CA PRO A 210 -9.27 -27.79 14.50
C PRO A 210 -10.15 -26.53 14.43
N ALA A 211 -9.99 -25.68 13.42
CA ALA A 211 -10.75 -24.43 13.24
C ALA A 211 -10.81 -24.03 11.75
N PRO A 212 -11.88 -23.34 11.31
CA PRO A 212 -11.93 -22.79 9.95
C PRO A 212 -10.83 -21.74 9.74
N SER A 213 -10.29 -21.67 8.53
CA SER A 213 -9.39 -20.61 8.09
C SER A 213 -10.03 -19.75 7.00
N PHE A 214 -9.60 -18.49 6.95
CA PHE A 214 -10.09 -17.49 6.00
C PHE A 214 -8.89 -16.87 5.28
N ALA A 215 -8.96 -16.81 3.96
CA ALA A 215 -7.96 -16.12 3.14
C ALA A 215 -8.64 -15.22 2.10
N LEU A 216 -8.11 -14.01 1.94
CA LEU A 216 -8.63 -12.99 1.03
C LEU A 216 -7.48 -12.36 0.26
N TRP A 217 -7.63 -12.24 -1.06
CA TRP A 217 -6.69 -11.47 -1.87
C TRP A 217 -7.06 -9.99 -1.82
N ALA A 218 -6.26 -9.20 -1.09
CA ALA A 218 -6.47 -7.76 -0.92
C ALA A 218 -5.13 -6.99 -0.87
N PRO A 219 -4.28 -7.07 -1.91
CA PRO A 219 -2.89 -6.58 -1.86
C PRO A 219 -2.75 -5.07 -1.68
N THR A 220 -3.77 -4.30 -2.06
CA THR A 220 -3.82 -2.83 -1.91
C THR A 220 -4.47 -2.39 -0.60
N ALA A 221 -5.08 -3.30 0.16
CA ALA A 221 -5.68 -2.97 1.45
C ALA A 221 -4.60 -2.63 2.48
N GLN A 222 -4.86 -1.61 3.29
CA GLN A 222 -3.98 -1.26 4.42
C GLN A 222 -4.29 -2.11 5.65
N ASN A 223 -5.58 -2.38 5.88
CA ASN A 223 -6.07 -3.23 6.96
C ASN A 223 -7.20 -4.11 6.41
N VAL A 224 -7.30 -5.33 6.93
CA VAL A 224 -8.39 -6.27 6.64
C VAL A 224 -8.84 -6.86 7.97
N ALA A 225 -10.15 -6.97 8.17
CA ALA A 225 -10.71 -7.67 9.32
C ALA A 225 -11.91 -8.52 8.91
N LEU A 226 -12.14 -9.56 9.69
CA LEU A 226 -13.25 -10.48 9.59
C LEU A 226 -14.28 -10.15 10.68
N CYS A 227 -15.51 -9.86 10.27
CA CYS A 227 -16.65 -9.70 11.18
C CYS A 227 -17.32 -11.06 11.38
N HIS A 228 -17.38 -11.55 12.62
CA HIS A 228 -18.13 -12.75 12.99
C HIS A 228 -19.46 -12.35 13.62
N PHE A 229 -20.56 -12.83 13.05
CA PHE A 229 -21.91 -12.57 13.55
C PHE A 229 -22.44 -13.81 14.27
N GLY A 230 -22.75 -13.66 15.56
CA GLY A 230 -23.39 -14.68 16.38
C GLY A 230 -24.91 -14.67 16.26
N ALA A 231 -25.60 -15.44 17.11
CA ALA A 231 -27.05 -15.37 17.21
C ALA A 231 -27.46 -14.03 17.86
N GLY A 232 -28.35 -13.26 17.21
CA GLY A 232 -28.89 -12.00 17.75
C GLY A 232 -28.12 -10.73 17.38
N ASP A 233 -27.50 -10.69 16.20
CA ASP A 233 -26.77 -9.53 15.63
C ASP A 233 -25.52 -9.07 16.41
N GLU A 234 -25.07 -9.84 17.39
CA GLU A 234 -23.79 -9.58 18.07
C GLU A 234 -22.62 -9.86 17.11
N ALA A 235 -21.82 -8.83 16.84
CA ALA A 235 -20.65 -8.91 15.97
C ALA A 235 -19.35 -8.82 16.77
N THR A 236 -18.39 -9.68 16.43
CA THR A 236 -16.99 -9.55 16.87
C THR A 236 -16.09 -9.30 15.67
N VAL A 237 -14.97 -8.62 15.87
CA VAL A 237 -14.02 -8.27 14.82
C VAL A 237 -12.67 -8.91 15.10
N GLU A 238 -12.15 -9.63 14.11
CA GLU A 238 -10.81 -10.20 14.13
C GLU A 238 -9.96 -9.56 13.03
N ALA A 239 -8.81 -9.00 13.38
CA ALA A 239 -7.87 -8.47 12.40
C ALA A 239 -7.21 -9.61 11.62
N MET A 240 -7.30 -9.58 10.30
CA MET A 240 -6.63 -10.56 9.44
C MET A 240 -5.14 -10.20 9.31
N GLN A 241 -4.29 -11.22 9.25
CA GLN A 241 -2.85 -11.05 9.09
C GLN A 241 -2.47 -11.11 7.60
N PRO A 242 -1.61 -10.20 7.11
CA PRO A 242 -1.08 -10.31 5.75
C PRO A 242 -0.19 -11.56 5.65
N ASP A 243 -0.30 -12.29 4.54
CA ASP A 243 0.56 -13.44 4.27
C ASP A 243 2.00 -12.96 4.01
N VAL A 244 2.97 -13.51 4.75
CA VAL A 244 4.40 -13.17 4.59
C VAL A 244 5.02 -13.74 3.31
N ARG A 245 4.30 -14.64 2.61
CA ARG A 245 4.72 -15.23 1.33
C ARG A 245 4.42 -14.33 0.13
N THR A 246 3.54 -13.34 0.28
CA THR A 246 3.08 -12.41 -0.77
C THR A 246 3.24 -10.97 -0.32
#